data_AF-A0A2A2GAZ2-F1
#
_entry.id   AF-A0A2A2GAZ2-F1
#
_cell.length_a   1.000
_cell.length_b   1.000
_cell.length_c   1.000
_cell.angle_alpha   90.00
_cell.angle_beta   90.00
_cell.angle_gamma   90.00
#
_symmetry.space_group_name_H-M   'P 1'
#
loop_
_entity.id
_entity.type
_entity.pdbx_description
1 polymer ?
#
loop_
_entity_poly.entity_id
_entity_poly.type
_entity_poly.pdbx_seq_one_letter_code
_entity_poly.pdbx_strand_id
1 'polypeptide(L)'
;MSKTVFYIKLVHSFLFFLIGISTIYVFVTAALDQVNTLTWWAFGVAITELLALMLNNWRCPLTDLAEQHGAEVGSVADLFVPIWLSDRLFAVFGVLFVVTCLLLAWRLLV
;
A
#
# COMPACT_ATOMS: atom_id res chain seq x y z
N MET A 1 13.69 10.61 19.58
CA MET A 1 13.07 10.58 18.22
C MET A 1 13.01 11.99 17.67
N SER A 2 13.61 12.26 16.51
CA SER A 2 13.46 13.55 15.84
C SER A 2 12.01 13.71 15.35
N LYS A 3 11.44 14.92 15.42
CA LYS A 3 10.05 15.18 15.02
C LYS A 3 9.77 14.72 13.57
N THR A 4 10.78 14.81 12.70
CA THR A 4 10.71 14.44 11.28
C THR A 4 10.35 12.97 11.06
N VAL A 5 10.99 12.04 11.77
CA VAL A 5 10.73 10.59 11.60
C VAL A 5 9.32 10.23 12.04
N PHE A 6 8.79 10.91 13.06
CA PHE A 6 7.41 10.72 13.51
C PHE A 6 6.39 11.10 12.42
N TYR A 7 6.57 12.25 11.76
CA TYR A 7 5.68 12.66 10.67
C TYR A 7 5.74 11.71 9.48
N ILE A 8 6.94 11.25 9.11
CA ILE A 8 7.11 10.28 8.01
C ILE A 8 6.34 8.99 8.32
N LYS A 9 6.49 8.45 9.54
CA LYS A 9 5.75 7.26 9.98
C LYS A 9 4.24 7.47 9.96
N LEU A 10 3.76 8.61 10.44
CA LEU A 10 2.33 8.94 10.49
C LEU A 10 1.75 8.99 9.07
N VAL A 11 2.42 9.71 8.16
CA VAL A 11 2.00 9.83 6.75
C VAL A 11 2.03 8.47 6.06
N HIS A 12 3.08 7.66 6.26
CA HIS A 12 3.17 6.32 5.69
C HIS A 12 2.03 5.41 6.18
N SER A 13 1.76 5.43 7.49
CA SER A 13 0.68 4.64 8.07
C SER A 13 -0.70 5.06 7.53
N PHE A 14 -0.91 6.36 7.32
CA PHE A 14 -2.13 6.87 6.72
C PHE A 14 -2.29 6.43 5.26
N LEU A 15 -1.22 6.53 4.46
CA LEU A 15 -1.18 6.05 3.07
C LEU A 15 -1.47 4.55 2.99
N PHE A 16 -0.88 3.75 3.88
CA PHE A 16 -1.12 2.31 3.93
C PHE A 16 -2.60 1.97 4.15
N PHE A 17 -3.25 2.63 5.11
CA PHE A 17 -4.69 2.45 5.34
C PHE A 17 -5.53 2.92 4.15
N LEU A 18 -5.17 4.06 3.56
CA LEU A 18 -5.86 4.60 2.39
C LEU A 18 -5.82 3.59 1.23
N ILE A 19 -4.64 3.07 0.91
CA ILE A 19 -4.43 2.09 -0.16
C ILE A 19 -5.16 0.77 0.16
N GLY A 20 -5.13 0.32 1.42
CA GLY A 20 -5.88 -0.85 1.86
C GLY A 20 -7.38 -0.72 1.64
N ILE A 21 -7.98 0.41 2.04
CA ILE A 21 -9.40 0.72 1.81
C ILE A 21 -9.70 0.82 0.31
N SER A 22 -8.85 1.51 -0.46
CA SER A 22 -8.98 1.60 -1.92
C SER A 22 -8.95 0.22 -2.58
N THR A 23 -8.05 -0.67 -2.16
CA THR A 23 -7.94 -2.03 -2.71
C THR A 23 -9.18 -2.86 -2.42
N ILE A 24 -9.70 -2.80 -1.18
CA ILE A 24 -10.95 -3.48 -0.81
C ILE A 24 -12.13 -2.92 -1.61
N TYR A 25 -12.20 -1.59 -1.78
CA TYR A 25 -13.25 -0.96 -2.58
C TYR A 25 -13.22 -1.44 -4.03
N VAL A 26 -12.05 -1.45 -4.67
CA VAL A 26 -11.87 -1.94 -6.04
C VAL A 26 -12.22 -3.43 -6.15
N PHE A 27 -11.83 -4.25 -5.17
CA PHE A 27 -12.19 -5.66 -5.13
C PHE A 27 -13.70 -5.87 -5.09
N VAL A 28 -14.40 -5.14 -4.22
CA VAL A 28 -15.86 -5.24 -4.07
C VAL A 28 -16.57 -4.75 -5.34
N THR A 29 -16.16 -3.62 -5.93
CA THR A 29 -16.78 -3.10 -7.15
C THR A 29 -16.52 -3.99 -8.36
N ALA A 30 -15.33 -4.58 -8.47
CA ALA A 30 -15.02 -5.57 -9.51
C ALA A 30 -15.81 -6.88 -9.34
N ALA A 31 -16.02 -7.32 -8.09
CA ALA A 31 -16.84 -8.49 -7.79
C ALA A 31 -18.32 -8.26 -8.11
N LEU A 32 -18.86 -7.09 -7.76
CA LEU A 32 -20.24 -6.68 -8.01
C LEU A 32 -20.52 -6.22 -9.45
N ASP A 33 -19.51 -6.20 -10.31
CA ASP A 33 -19.61 -5.74 -11.71
C ASP A 33 -20.03 -4.26 -11.83
N GLN A 34 -19.71 -3.45 -10.82
CA GLN A 34 -20.05 -2.02 -10.75
C GLN A 34 -18.78 -1.17 -10.85
N VAL A 35 -18.03 -1.35 -11.94
CA VAL A 35 -16.78 -0.62 -12.17
C VAL A 35 -17.11 0.83 -12.56
N ASN A 36 -16.97 1.74 -11.60
CA ASN A 36 -17.18 3.18 -11.79
C ASN A 36 -15.85 3.93 -11.99
N THR A 37 -15.92 5.20 -12.40
CA THR A 37 -14.73 6.08 -12.50
C THR A 37 -13.95 6.17 -11.19
N LEU A 38 -14.64 6.11 -10.05
CA LEU A 38 -13.99 6.09 -8.72
C LEU A 38 -13.15 4.83 -8.50
N THR A 39 -13.55 3.68 -9.07
CA THR A 39 -12.78 2.44 -9.02
C THR A 39 -11.45 2.60 -9.75
N TRP A 40 -11.45 3.26 -10.91
CA TRP A 40 -10.23 3.56 -11.66
C TRP A 40 -9.28 4.51 -10.92
N TRP A 41 -9.81 5.54 -10.26
CA TRP A 41 -9.00 6.41 -9.39
C TRP A 41 -8.38 5.64 -8.22
N ALA A 42 -9.18 4.84 -7.52
CA ALA A 42 -8.71 4.01 -6.40
C ALA A 42 -7.65 2.98 -6.86
N PHE A 43 -7.85 2.39 -8.04
CA PHE A 43 -6.90 1.48 -8.66
C PHE A 43 -5.59 2.18 -9.05
N GLY A 44 -5.68 3.39 -9.63
CA GLY A 44 -4.50 4.20 -9.97
C GLY A 44 -3.64 4.56 -8.77
N VAL A 45 -4.26 4.88 -7.63
CA VAL A 45 -3.53 5.12 -6.36
C VAL A 45 -2.77 3.86 -5.93
N ALA A 46 -3.41 2.70 -5.95
CA ALA A 46 -2.78 1.45 -5.56
C ALA A 46 -1.67 0.99 -6.53
N ILE A 47 -1.85 1.20 -7.85
CA ILE A 47 -0.80 0.97 -8.86
C ILE A 47 0.41 1.90 -8.63
N THR A 48 0.17 3.16 -8.28
CA THR A 48 1.25 4.13 -8.04
C THR A 48 2.14 3.67 -6.89
N GLU A 49 1.56 3.17 -5.80
CA GLU A 49 2.34 2.59 -4.69
C GLU A 49 3.08 1.33 -5.13
N LEU A 50 2.43 0.44 -5.89
CA LEU A 50 3.10 -0.77 -6.39
C LEU A 50 4.34 -0.41 -7.22
N LEU A 51 4.22 0.58 -8.11
CA LEU A 51 5.34 1.07 -8.90
C LEU A 51 6.44 1.65 -8.01
N ALA A 52 6.09 2.43 -6.98
CA ALA A 52 7.05 2.96 -6.02
C ALA A 52 7.81 1.83 -5.29
N LEU A 53 7.12 0.78 -4.87
CA LEU A 53 7.73 -0.40 -4.25
C LEU A 53 8.62 -1.17 -5.23
N MET A 54 8.17 -1.39 -6.47
CA MET A 54 8.94 -2.08 -7.50
C MET A 54 10.23 -1.34 -7.85
N LEU A 55 10.16 -0.02 -8.01
CA LEU A 55 11.34 0.83 -8.29
C LEU A 55 12.32 0.85 -7.11
N ASN A 56 11.83 0.61 -5.90
CA ASN A 56 12.61 0.68 -4.67
C ASN A 56 12.86 -0.70 -4.04
N ASN A 57 13.02 -1.74 -4.87
CA ASN A 57 13.41 -3.09 -4.46
C ASN A 57 12.51 -3.73 -3.39
N TRP A 58 11.18 -3.54 -3.53
CA TRP A 58 10.16 -3.97 -2.56
C TRP A 58 10.26 -3.32 -1.18
N ARG A 59 11.02 -2.22 -1.05
CA ARG A 59 11.07 -1.39 0.14
C ARG A 59 10.27 -0.11 -0.08
N CYS A 60 9.56 0.37 0.93
CA CYS A 60 8.89 1.66 0.82
C CYS A 60 9.94 2.79 0.78
N PRO A 61 9.91 3.71 -0.18
CA PRO A 61 10.87 4.81 -0.27
C PRO A 61 10.87 5.72 0.97
N LEU A 62 9.75 5.77 1.71
CA LEU A 62 9.67 6.49 2.99
C LEU A 62 10.50 5.83 4.10
N THR A 63 10.72 4.52 4.04
CA THR A 63 11.62 3.79 4.95
C THR A 63 13.05 4.25 4.75
N ASP A 64 13.52 4.27 3.51
CA ASP A 64 14.88 4.71 3.19
C ASP A 64 15.09 6.21 3.53
N LEU A 65 14.07 7.04 3.28
CA LEU A 65 14.12 8.46 3.63
C LEU A 65 14.24 8.68 5.15
N ALA A 66 13.56 7.88 5.96
CA ALA A 66 13.63 7.97 7.42
C ALA A 66 14.96 7.41 7.96
N GLU A 67 15.51 6.35 7.38
CA GLU A 67 16.87 5.86 7.71
C GLU A 67 17.92 6.93 7.40
N GLN A 68 17.81 7.61 6.26
CA GLN A 68 18.70 8.74 5.90
C GLN A 68 18.60 9.92 6.90
N HIS A 69 17.46 10.10 7.58
CA HIS A 69 17.27 11.13 8.60
C HIS A 69 17.64 10.67 10.02
N GLY A 70 18.37 9.56 10.15
CA GLY A 70 18.90 9.07 11.42
C GLY A 70 17.92 8.22 12.23
N ALA A 71 16.91 7.62 11.59
CA ALA A 71 16.15 6.54 12.21
C ALA A 71 17.01 5.27 12.30
N GLU A 72 16.83 4.48 13.37
CA GLU A 72 17.40 3.13 13.46
C GLU A 72 16.93 2.30 12.26
N VAL A 73 17.87 1.57 11.64
CA VAL A 73 17.62 0.69 10.50
C VAL A 73 16.51 -0.30 10.87
N GLY A 74 15.44 -0.33 10.08
CA GLY A 74 14.26 -1.16 10.35
C GLY A 74 13.24 -0.59 11.35
N SER A 75 13.55 0.50 12.08
CA SER A 75 12.57 1.17 12.94
C SER A 75 11.43 1.81 12.14
N VAL A 76 11.59 2.07 10.85
CA VAL A 76 10.55 2.70 10.02
C VAL A 76 9.51 1.69 9.52
N ALA A 77 9.88 0.40 9.47
CA ALA A 77 8.95 -0.71 9.25
C ALA A 77 8.06 -0.97 10.48
N ASP A 78 8.52 -0.56 11.67
CA ASP A 78 7.64 -0.30 12.80
C ASP A 78 6.83 0.98 12.50
N LEU A 79 5.74 0.75 11.76
CA LEU A 79 4.44 1.33 12.08
C LEU A 79 4.23 1.30 13.62
N PHE A 80 3.20 1.92 14.16
CA PHE A 80 2.80 1.74 15.58
C PHE A 80 2.39 0.29 15.95
N VAL A 81 2.88 -0.68 15.19
CA VAL A 81 2.39 -2.03 15.02
C VAL A 81 3.62 -2.93 14.88
N PRO A 82 3.72 -4.03 15.65
CA PRO A 82 4.91 -4.88 15.66
C PRO A 82 5.19 -5.50 14.28
N ILE A 83 6.48 -5.72 13.97
CA ILE A 83 6.99 -6.27 12.70
C ILE A 83 6.22 -7.47 12.15
N TRP A 84 5.74 -8.37 13.02
CA TRP A 84 5.00 -9.57 12.60
C TRP A 84 3.63 -9.24 12.00
N LEU A 85 3.05 -8.11 12.39
CA LEU A 85 1.74 -7.66 11.92
C LEU A 85 1.89 -6.78 10.68
N SER A 86 2.96 -5.99 10.55
CA SER A 86 3.26 -5.30 9.29
C SER A 86 3.51 -6.29 8.16
N ASP A 87 4.29 -7.36 8.41
CA ASP A 87 4.59 -8.38 7.39
C ASP A 87 3.33 -9.12 6.94
N ARG A 88 2.45 -9.49 7.89
CA ARG A 88 1.18 -10.15 7.54
C ARG A 88 0.23 -9.23 6.79
N LEU A 89 0.07 -7.99 7.24
CA LEU A 89 -0.80 -7.04 6.55
C LEU A 89 -0.28 -6.74 5.15
N PHE A 90 1.01 -6.51 5.00
CA PHE A 90 1.64 -6.29 3.69
C PHE A 90 1.43 -7.49 2.76
N ALA A 91 1.64 -8.71 3.24
CA ALA A 91 1.37 -9.92 2.46
C ALA A 91 -0.11 -10.07 2.09
N VAL A 92 -1.04 -9.84 3.03
CA VAL A 92 -2.48 -9.95 2.78
C VAL A 92 -2.94 -8.89 1.78
N PHE A 93 -2.56 -7.63 1.96
CA PHE A 93 -2.91 -6.56 1.02
C PHE A 93 -2.23 -6.75 -0.34
N GLY A 94 -1.00 -7.25 -0.38
CA GLY A 94 -0.30 -7.59 -1.62
C GLY A 94 -1.02 -8.67 -2.42
N VAL A 95 -1.40 -9.78 -1.75
CA VAL A 95 -2.20 -10.84 -2.39
C VAL A 95 -3.56 -10.31 -2.82
N LEU A 96 -4.24 -9.55 -1.97
CA LEU A 96 -5.54 -8.94 -2.30
C LEU A 96 -5.43 -8.01 -3.51
N PHE A 97 -4.34 -7.25 -3.62
CA PHE A 97 -4.07 -6.38 -4.75
C PHE A 97 -3.88 -7.17 -6.04
N VAL A 98 -3.08 -8.24 -6.02
CA VAL A 98 -2.89 -9.13 -7.18
C VAL A 98 -4.21 -9.77 -7.61
N VAL A 99 -5.00 -10.28 -6.66
CA VAL A 99 -6.32 -10.85 -6.95
C VAL A 99 -7.26 -9.81 -7.55
N THR A 100 -7.25 -8.59 -7.01
CA THR A 100 -8.03 -7.46 -7.54
C THR A 100 -7.62 -7.14 -8.99
N CYS A 101 -6.32 -7.05 -9.29
CA CYS A 101 -5.81 -6.86 -10.65
C CYS A 101 -6.28 -7.96 -11.61
N LEU A 102 -6.23 -9.23 -11.20
CA LEU A 102 -6.68 -10.36 -12.01
C LEU A 102 -8.19 -10.32 -12.25
N LEU A 103 -8.99 -9.99 -11.23
CA LEU A 103 -10.43 -9.82 -11.33
C LEU A 103 -10.80 -8.71 -12.32
N LEU A 104 -10.12 -7.56 -12.21
CA LEU A 104 -10.36 -6.41 -13.08
C LEU A 104 -9.94 -6.72 -14.53
N ALA A 105 -8.83 -7.42 -14.73
CA ALA A 105 -8.41 -7.89 -16.04
C ALA A 105 -9.41 -8.90 -16.64
N TRP A 106 -9.92 -9.84 -15.84
CA TRP A 106 -10.93 -10.80 -16.26
C TRP A 106 -12.22 -10.10 -16.70
N ARG A 107 -12.70 -9.11 -15.92
CA ARG A 107 -13.88 -8.29 -16.25
C ARG A 107 -13.72 -7.43 -17.50
N LEU A 108 -12.49 -7.07 -17.88
CA LEU A 108 -12.22 -6.33 -19.11
C LEU A 108 -12.13 -7.25 -20.35
N LEU A 109 -11.88 -8.55 -20.15
CA LEU A 109 -11.71 -9.54 -21.22
C LEU A 109 -12.98 -10.33 -21.54
N VAL A 110 -13.92 -10.44 -20.59
CA VAL A 110 -15.22 -11.14 -20.72
C VAL A 110 -16.34 -10.13 -20.93
#